data_AF-A0A7X3PTS5-F1
#
_entry.id   AF-A0A7X3PTS5-F1
#
_cell.length_a   1.000
_cell.length_b   1.000
_cell.length_c   1.000
_cell.angle_alpha   90.00
_cell.angle_beta   90.00
_cell.angle_gamma   90.00
#
_symmetry.space_group_name_H-M   'P 1'
#
loop_
_entity.id
_entity.type
_entity.pdbx_description
1 polymer ?
#
loop_
_entity_poly.entity_id
_entity_poly.type
_entity_poly.pdbx_seq_one_letter_code
_entity_poly.pdbx_strand_id
1 'polypeptide(L)'
;MPPEPAKSPFTFKGIVVGAVFSLLVSLCAPFVVFMLQASSMGINSSSPGAIFFFFVLTLFVNVVLGLIKRQFALGRADLILVYSMLLMAVTLPTYNFLNYLIGMISGPYYMASPENNFAEVYLPYISDWMVPQDEQAIFALYEGLPSGQSIPWAAWIEPLSHWFAFFLCLSFMMICMATILHRQWSVHERLSYPMTQLPLQMIEGTSPGRVAPFFLNKLMWLGFAVPF
;
A
#
# COMPACT_ATOMS: atom_id res chain seq x y z
N MET A 1 37.96 -17.78 -14.25
CA MET A 1 37.15 -17.93 -13.02
C MET A 1 35.78 -17.31 -13.33
N PRO A 2 34.69 -18.09 -13.37
CA PRO A 2 33.36 -17.49 -13.56
C PRO A 2 33.06 -16.55 -12.38
N PRO A 3 32.40 -15.40 -12.61
CA PRO A 3 32.02 -14.51 -11.52
C PRO A 3 31.13 -15.28 -10.54
N GLU A 4 31.45 -15.24 -9.25
CA GLU A 4 30.56 -15.76 -8.22
C GLU A 4 29.16 -15.13 -8.41
N PRO A 5 28.08 -15.91 -8.30
CA PRO A 5 26.74 -15.36 -8.39
C PRO A 5 26.59 -14.27 -7.33
N ALA A 6 26.24 -13.05 -7.77
CA ALA A 6 26.05 -11.92 -6.88
C ALA A 6 25.02 -12.30 -5.81
N LYS A 7 25.45 -12.41 -4.55
CA LYS A 7 24.53 -12.67 -3.44
C LYS A 7 23.55 -11.51 -3.37
N SER A 8 22.26 -11.83 -3.34
CA SER A 8 21.20 -10.82 -3.17
C SER A 8 21.52 -9.94 -1.95
N PRO A 9 21.46 -8.61 -2.08
CA PRO A 9 21.65 -7.71 -0.94
C PRO A 9 20.48 -7.79 0.06
N PHE A 10 19.36 -8.42 -0.32
CA PHE A 10 18.17 -8.55 0.50
C PHE A 10 18.17 -9.87 1.27
N THR A 11 17.79 -9.81 2.54
CA THR A 11 17.65 -10.98 3.40
C THR A 11 16.20 -11.45 3.49
N PHE A 12 16.00 -12.73 3.79
CA PHE A 12 14.67 -13.28 4.05
C PHE A 12 13.94 -12.57 5.21
N LYS A 13 14.69 -12.06 6.20
CA LYS A 13 14.14 -11.29 7.33
C LYS A 13 13.50 -9.99 6.86
N GLY A 14 14.15 -9.29 5.93
CA GLY A 14 13.59 -8.08 5.31
C GLY A 14 12.26 -8.36 4.62
N ILE A 15 12.16 -9.47 3.88
CA ILE A 15 10.91 -9.90 3.22
C ILE A 15 9.81 -10.18 4.25
N VAL A 16 10.11 -10.94 5.31
CA VAL A 16 9.13 -11.28 6.35
C VAL A 16 8.65 -10.02 7.08
N VAL A 17 9.58 -9.15 7.52
CA VAL A 17 9.20 -7.90 8.20
C VAL A 17 8.40 -7.00 7.28
N GLY A 18 8.81 -6.89 6.01
CA GLY A 18 8.08 -6.14 5.00
C GLY A 18 6.67 -6.67 4.81
N ALA A 19 6.48 -7.99 4.68
CA ALA A 19 5.17 -8.60 4.50
C ALA A 19 4.25 -8.36 5.72
N VAL A 20 4.79 -8.49 6.94
CA VAL A 20 4.04 -8.21 8.17
C VAL A 20 3.60 -6.75 8.24
N PHE A 21 4.52 -5.82 7.97
CA PHE A 21 4.20 -4.38 7.98
C PHE A 21 3.22 -4.00 6.86
N SER A 22 3.38 -4.56 5.66
CA SER A 22 2.43 -4.40 4.57
C SER A 22 1.03 -4.89 4.96
N LEU A 23 0.92 -6.08 5.58
CA LEU A 23 -0.36 -6.61 6.05
C LEU A 23 -0.99 -5.70 7.12
N LEU A 24 -0.19 -5.24 8.09
CA LEU A 24 -0.66 -4.32 9.12
C LEU A 24 -1.20 -3.02 8.51
N VAL A 25 -0.49 -2.44 7.54
CA VAL A 25 -0.96 -1.24 6.82
C VAL A 25 -2.26 -1.54 6.07
N SER A 26 -2.33 -2.66 5.36
CA SER A 26 -3.52 -3.04 4.58
C SER A 26 -4.75 -3.34 5.43
N LEU A 27 -4.58 -3.66 6.72
CA LEU A 27 -5.70 -3.82 7.66
C LEU A 27 -6.05 -2.51 8.36
N CYS A 28 -5.04 -1.79 8.87
CA CYS A 28 -5.23 -0.56 9.63
C CYS A 28 -5.76 0.58 8.75
N ALA A 29 -5.25 0.76 7.53
CA ALA A 29 -5.63 1.91 6.71
C ALA A 29 -7.12 1.89 6.33
N PRO A 30 -7.69 0.77 5.83
CA PRO A 30 -9.13 0.68 5.61
C PRO A 30 -9.93 0.81 6.92
N PHE A 31 -9.49 0.19 8.01
CA PHE A 31 -10.20 0.28 9.29
C PHE A 31 -10.31 1.74 9.80
N VAL A 32 -9.21 2.48 9.78
CA VAL A 32 -9.17 3.89 10.20
C VAL A 32 -10.07 4.76 9.32
N VAL A 33 -10.09 4.48 8.02
CA VAL A 33 -10.90 5.21 7.04
C VAL A 33 -12.40 4.88 7.18
N PHE A 34 -12.76 3.60 7.16
CA PHE A 34 -14.15 3.16 7.03
C PHE A 34 -14.87 3.07 8.37
N MET A 35 -14.19 2.60 9.42
CA MET A 35 -14.82 2.40 10.73
C MET A 35 -14.66 3.62 11.62
N LEU A 36 -13.46 4.20 11.68
CA LEU A 36 -13.20 5.33 12.56
C LEU A 36 -13.56 6.68 11.93
N GLN A 37 -13.81 6.73 10.61
CA GLN A 37 -14.01 7.97 9.83
C GLN A 37 -12.98 9.05 10.16
N ALA A 38 -11.76 8.61 10.50
CA ALA A 38 -10.68 9.49 10.93
C ALA A 38 -9.89 10.00 9.71
N SER A 39 -8.86 10.82 9.95
CA SER A 39 -8.04 11.38 8.87
C SER A 39 -7.55 10.32 7.89
N SER A 40 -7.79 10.60 6.63
CA SER A 40 -7.52 9.69 5.53
C SER A 40 -6.04 9.73 5.10
N MET A 41 -5.15 9.33 6.02
CA MET A 41 -3.69 9.29 5.84
C MET A 41 -3.22 8.39 4.67
N GLY A 42 -4.12 7.57 4.11
CA GLY A 42 -3.89 6.70 2.98
C GLY A 42 -4.54 7.14 1.66
N ILE A 43 -5.07 8.37 1.52
CA ILE A 43 -5.73 8.80 0.26
C ILE A 43 -4.75 8.87 -0.92
N ASN A 44 -3.50 9.27 -0.72
CA ASN A 44 -2.58 9.55 -1.84
C ASN A 44 -1.42 8.56 -1.91
N SER A 45 -0.92 8.28 -3.12
CA SER A 45 0.26 7.42 -3.37
C SER A 45 1.57 7.94 -2.74
N SER A 46 1.56 9.19 -2.27
CA SER A 46 2.60 9.85 -1.47
C SER A 46 2.47 9.62 0.05
N SER A 47 1.64 8.66 0.45
CA SER A 47 1.07 8.47 1.79
C SER A 47 2.02 8.76 2.95
N PRO A 48 1.70 9.77 3.79
CA PRO A 48 2.24 9.92 5.14
C PRO A 48 2.19 8.62 5.95
N GLY A 49 1.21 7.75 5.67
CA GLY A 49 1.13 6.41 6.26
C GLY A 49 2.40 5.57 6.07
N ALA A 50 2.91 5.42 4.84
CA ALA A 50 4.11 4.61 4.60
C ALA A 50 5.33 5.17 5.35
N ILE A 51 5.49 6.50 5.38
CA ILE A 51 6.55 7.18 6.13
C ILE A 51 6.38 6.97 7.63
N PHE A 52 5.15 7.06 8.16
CA PHE A 52 4.86 6.83 9.58
C PHE A 52 5.20 5.40 10.01
N PHE A 53 4.75 4.39 9.27
CA PHE A 53 5.09 3.00 9.56
C PHE A 53 6.59 2.75 9.42
N PHE A 54 7.25 3.40 8.46
CA PHE A 54 8.69 3.32 8.30
C PHE A 54 9.46 4.00 9.45
N PHE A 55 8.97 5.13 9.94
CA PHE A 55 9.46 5.80 11.15
C PHE A 55 9.34 4.86 12.36
N VAL A 56 8.17 4.22 12.55
CA VAL A 56 7.96 3.27 13.65
C VAL A 56 8.91 2.07 13.53
N LEU A 57 9.08 1.55 12.32
CA LEU A 57 10.00 0.45 12.03
C LEU A 57 11.45 0.81 12.37
N THR A 58 11.92 1.96 11.91
CA THR A 58 13.33 2.36 12.01
C THR A 58 13.72 2.81 13.41
N LEU A 59 12.87 3.62 14.07
CA LEU A 59 13.14 4.16 15.40
C LEU A 59 12.92 3.15 16.52
N PHE A 60 11.87 2.32 16.43
CA PHE A 60 11.49 1.41 17.52
C PHE A 60 11.79 -0.04 17.17
N VAL A 61 11.17 -0.58 16.12
CA VAL A 61 11.20 -2.04 15.88
C VAL A 61 12.60 -2.55 15.56
N ASN A 62 13.34 -1.87 14.68
CA ASN A 62 14.68 -2.28 14.29
C ASN A 62 15.67 -2.18 15.47
N VAL A 63 15.49 -1.18 16.34
CA VAL A 63 16.29 -1.01 17.56
C VAL A 63 15.99 -2.13 18.55
N VAL A 64 14.71 -2.44 18.79
CA VAL A 64 14.30 -3.54 19.66
C VAL A 64 14.83 -4.89 19.15
N LEU A 65 14.73 -5.14 17.83
CA LEU A 65 15.31 -6.34 17.21
C LEU A 65 16.82 -6.42 17.44
N GLY A 66 17.52 -5.29 17.33
CA GLY A 66 18.95 -5.17 17.60
C GLY A 66 19.34 -5.40 19.06
N LEU A 67 18.53 -4.92 20.00
CA LEU A 67 18.71 -5.13 21.44
C LEU A 67 18.50 -6.60 21.83
N ILE A 68 17.55 -7.29 21.20
CA ILE A 68 17.34 -8.73 21.41
C ILE A 68 18.55 -9.50 20.87
N LYS A 69 18.84 -9.37 19.55
CA LYS A 69 20.06 -9.91 18.94
C LYS A 69 20.42 -9.09 17.69
N ARG A 70 21.67 -8.64 17.60
CA ARG A 70 22.21 -7.91 16.42
C ARG A 70 21.94 -8.59 15.08
N GLN A 71 21.90 -9.93 15.04
CA GLN A 71 21.61 -10.67 13.82
C GLN A 71 20.18 -10.51 13.30
N PHE A 72 19.22 -10.07 14.13
CA PHE A 72 17.83 -9.85 13.72
C PHE A 72 17.57 -8.42 13.24
N ALA A 73 18.49 -7.50 13.51
CA ALA A 73 18.40 -6.15 12.98
C ALA A 73 18.48 -6.16 11.45
N LEU A 74 17.61 -5.35 10.85
CA LEU A 74 17.55 -5.14 9.41
C LEU A 74 18.70 -4.27 8.95
N GLY A 75 19.34 -4.69 7.85
CA GLY A 75 20.34 -3.88 7.17
C GLY A 75 19.71 -2.78 6.32
N ARG A 76 20.55 -1.90 5.76
CA ARG A 76 20.10 -0.81 4.88
C ARG A 76 19.30 -1.32 3.68
N ALA A 77 19.76 -2.40 3.05
CA ALA A 77 19.06 -3.00 1.90
C ALA A 77 17.69 -3.56 2.28
N ASP A 78 17.57 -4.22 3.44
CA ASP A 78 16.29 -4.72 3.95
C ASP A 78 15.33 -3.58 4.27
N LEU A 79 15.81 -2.48 4.85
CA LEU A 79 14.97 -1.31 5.15
C LEU A 79 14.46 -0.63 3.87
N ILE A 80 15.31 -0.51 2.84
CA ILE A 80 14.87 -0.01 1.53
C ILE A 80 13.78 -0.91 0.94
N LEU A 81 13.97 -2.23 1.00
CA LEU A 81 12.99 -3.21 0.53
C LEU A 81 11.65 -3.04 1.27
N VAL A 82 11.69 -3.00 2.60
CA VAL A 82 10.48 -2.83 3.42
C VAL A 82 9.77 -1.51 3.09
N TYR A 83 10.52 -0.42 2.91
CA TYR A 83 9.93 0.85 2.51
C TYR A 83 9.25 0.77 1.13
N SER A 84 9.88 0.12 0.15
CA SER A 84 9.25 -0.13 -1.16
C SER A 84 7.98 -0.96 -1.06
N MET A 85 7.96 -1.99 -0.19
CA MET A 85 6.76 -2.81 0.07
C MET A 85 5.65 -1.99 0.73
N LEU A 86 6.00 -1.09 1.66
CA LEU A 86 5.05 -0.20 2.33
C LEU A 86 4.38 0.79 1.36
N LEU A 87 5.15 1.37 0.43
CA LEU A 87 4.60 2.28 -0.59
C LEU A 87 3.57 1.59 -1.49
N MET A 88 3.77 0.31 -1.81
CA MET A 88 2.78 -0.47 -2.57
C MET A 88 1.57 -0.82 -1.70
N ALA A 89 1.83 -1.27 -0.46
CA ALA A 89 0.79 -1.75 0.45
C ALA A 89 -0.15 -0.66 0.98
N VAL A 90 0.28 0.61 1.00
CA VAL A 90 -0.58 1.73 1.39
C VAL A 90 -1.48 2.21 0.26
N THR A 91 -1.08 1.99 -1.01
CA THR A 91 -1.77 2.55 -2.18
C THR A 91 -2.97 1.70 -2.61
N LEU A 92 -2.85 0.37 -2.52
CA LEU A 92 -3.87 -0.56 -3.04
C LEU A 92 -5.11 -0.72 -2.15
N PRO A 93 -5.02 -0.77 -0.81
CA PRO A 93 -6.19 -1.07 0.02
C PRO A 93 -7.09 0.14 0.30
N THR A 94 -6.62 1.35 -0.02
CA THR A 94 -7.24 2.61 0.41
C THR A 94 -8.12 3.23 -0.67
N TYR A 95 -8.59 4.46 -0.41
CA TYR A 95 -9.58 5.18 -1.22
C TYR A 95 -9.37 5.10 -2.72
N ASN A 96 -8.14 5.21 -3.21
CA ASN A 96 -7.88 5.34 -4.65
C ASN A 96 -8.14 4.08 -5.47
N PHE A 97 -8.30 2.92 -4.83
CA PHE A 97 -8.30 1.67 -5.56
C PHE A 97 -9.46 0.76 -5.18
N LEU A 98 -9.41 0.07 -4.04
CA LEU A 98 -10.49 -0.85 -3.67
C LEU A 98 -11.82 -0.12 -3.47
N ASN A 99 -11.83 1.06 -2.85
CA ASN A 99 -13.07 1.82 -2.65
C ASN A 99 -13.69 2.21 -4.00
N TYR A 100 -12.92 2.87 -4.87
CA TYR A 100 -13.39 3.25 -6.19
C TYR A 100 -13.81 2.04 -7.03
N LEU A 101 -13.01 0.98 -7.05
CA LEU A 101 -13.30 -0.20 -7.85
C LEU A 101 -14.60 -0.86 -7.40
N ILE A 102 -14.72 -1.17 -6.11
CA ILE A 102 -15.91 -1.82 -5.56
C ILE A 102 -17.14 -0.93 -5.82
N GLY A 103 -17.06 0.36 -5.51
CA GLY A 103 -18.16 1.30 -5.77
C GLY A 103 -18.49 1.45 -7.26
N MET A 104 -17.52 1.35 -8.16
CA MET A 104 -17.73 1.44 -9.60
C MET A 104 -18.43 0.20 -10.16
N ILE A 105 -18.08 -0.99 -9.68
CA ILE A 105 -18.66 -2.25 -10.19
C ILE A 105 -20.03 -2.58 -9.59
N SER A 106 -20.33 -2.11 -8.38
CA SER A 106 -21.63 -2.35 -7.72
C SER A 106 -22.56 -1.14 -7.72
N GLY A 107 -22.03 0.08 -7.81
CA GLY A 107 -22.80 1.32 -7.69
C GLY A 107 -23.92 1.48 -8.72
N PRO A 108 -23.68 1.26 -10.03
CA PRO A 108 -24.72 1.36 -11.05
C PRO A 108 -25.90 0.41 -10.80
N TYR A 109 -25.64 -0.77 -10.25
CA TYR A 109 -26.67 -1.77 -9.91
C TYR A 109 -27.44 -1.38 -8.65
N TYR A 110 -26.74 -0.96 -7.60
CA TYR A 110 -27.38 -0.52 -6.35
C TYR A 110 -28.21 0.76 -6.53
N MET A 111 -27.74 1.70 -7.35
CA MET A 111 -28.41 2.98 -7.58
C MET A 111 -29.45 2.92 -8.71
N ALA A 112 -29.66 1.79 -9.37
CA ALA A 112 -30.63 1.69 -10.45
C ALA A 112 -32.06 1.91 -9.91
N SER A 113 -32.75 2.92 -10.44
CA SER A 113 -34.13 3.22 -10.06
C SER A 113 -34.98 3.52 -11.30
N PRO A 114 -36.32 3.36 -11.21
CA PRO A 114 -37.21 3.69 -12.32
C PRO A 114 -37.14 5.17 -12.76
N GLU A 115 -36.66 6.06 -11.90
CA GLU A 115 -36.51 7.49 -12.21
C GLU A 115 -35.25 7.80 -13.02
N ASN A 116 -34.18 7.01 -12.86
CA ASN A 116 -32.90 7.23 -13.55
C ASN A 116 -32.68 6.33 -14.77
N ASN A 117 -33.51 5.28 -14.94
CA ASN A 117 -33.45 4.31 -16.05
C ASN A 117 -32.07 3.65 -16.23
N PHE A 118 -31.25 3.56 -15.18
CA PHE A 118 -29.90 3.01 -15.30
C PHE A 118 -29.90 1.55 -15.76
N ALA A 119 -30.89 0.78 -15.32
CA ALA A 119 -31.08 -0.62 -15.71
C ALA A 119 -31.22 -0.82 -17.22
N GLU A 120 -31.84 0.15 -17.91
CA GLU A 120 -32.13 0.06 -19.34
C GLU A 120 -31.03 0.73 -20.18
N VAL A 121 -30.44 1.82 -19.67
CA VAL A 121 -29.51 2.66 -20.42
C VAL A 121 -28.06 2.26 -20.23
N TYR A 122 -27.66 1.82 -19.03
CA TYR A 122 -26.24 1.57 -18.70
C TYR A 122 -25.92 0.09 -18.51
N LEU A 123 -26.70 -0.63 -17.71
CA LEU A 123 -26.39 -2.02 -17.34
C LEU A 123 -26.19 -2.96 -18.54
N PRO A 124 -26.93 -2.85 -19.67
CA PRO A 124 -26.74 -3.74 -20.83
C PRO A 124 -25.38 -3.61 -21.51
N TYR A 125 -24.65 -2.51 -21.27
CA TYR A 125 -23.31 -2.28 -21.82
C TYR A 125 -22.18 -2.68 -20.86
N ILE A 126 -22.52 -3.08 -19.63
CA ILE A 126 -21.57 -3.58 -18.65
C ILE A 126 -21.43 -5.09 -18.88
N SER A 127 -20.20 -5.56 -19.11
CA SER A 127 -19.97 -6.99 -19.29
C SER A 127 -20.08 -7.76 -17.98
N ASP A 128 -20.69 -8.94 -18.02
CA ASP A 128 -21.02 -9.73 -16.83
C ASP A 128 -19.81 -10.11 -15.97
N TRP A 129 -18.65 -10.35 -16.61
CA TRP A 129 -17.40 -10.70 -15.92
C TRP A 129 -16.78 -9.55 -15.12
N MET A 130 -17.24 -8.30 -15.32
CA MET A 130 -16.71 -7.12 -14.63
C MET A 130 -17.38 -6.85 -13.29
N VAL A 131 -18.56 -7.41 -13.05
CA VAL A 131 -19.44 -7.05 -11.94
C VAL A 131 -20.03 -8.29 -11.25
N PRO A 132 -20.37 -8.22 -9.95
CA PRO A 132 -21.13 -9.28 -9.30
C PRO A 132 -22.53 -9.41 -9.93
N GLN A 133 -22.98 -10.64 -10.15
CA GLN A 133 -24.29 -10.91 -10.76
C GLN A 133 -25.41 -11.08 -9.72
N ASP A 134 -25.05 -11.26 -8.45
CA ASP A 134 -26.00 -11.43 -7.35
C ASP A 134 -26.38 -10.06 -6.78
N GLU A 135 -27.62 -9.63 -7.05
CA GLU A 135 -28.18 -8.39 -6.55
C GLU A 135 -28.18 -8.34 -5.01
N GLN A 136 -28.51 -9.44 -4.33
CA GLN A 136 -28.50 -9.47 -2.87
C GLN A 136 -27.08 -9.28 -2.33
N ALA A 137 -26.08 -9.83 -3.02
CA ALA A 137 -24.67 -9.63 -2.65
C ALA A 137 -24.23 -8.16 -2.82
N ILE A 138 -24.77 -7.46 -3.82
CA ILE A 138 -24.55 -6.03 -4.04
C ILE A 138 -25.24 -5.20 -2.96
N PHE A 139 -26.52 -5.44 -2.68
CA PHE A 139 -27.25 -4.70 -1.64
C PHE A 139 -26.65 -4.93 -0.25
N ALA A 140 -26.25 -6.17 0.07
CA ALA A 140 -25.59 -6.50 1.33
C ALA A 140 -24.26 -5.77 1.55
N LEU A 141 -23.57 -5.32 0.49
CA LEU A 141 -22.38 -4.48 0.60
C LEU A 141 -22.72 -3.08 1.15
N TYR A 142 -23.83 -2.49 0.70
CA TYR A 142 -24.23 -1.12 1.05
C TYR A 142 -25.09 -1.04 2.32
N GLU A 143 -26.04 -1.96 2.46
CA GLU A 143 -27.00 -1.99 3.58
C GLU A 143 -26.47 -2.78 4.78
N GLY A 144 -25.45 -3.60 4.56
CA GLY A 144 -24.86 -4.49 5.57
C GLY A 144 -25.51 -5.88 5.58
N LEU A 145 -24.72 -6.88 5.96
CA LEU A 145 -25.16 -8.26 6.07
C LEU A 145 -26.01 -8.48 7.34
N PRO A 146 -27.13 -9.23 7.26
CA PRO A 146 -27.87 -9.68 8.43
C PRO A 146 -26.99 -10.47 9.39
N SER A 147 -27.27 -10.36 10.70
CA SER A 147 -26.49 -11.06 11.72
C SER A 147 -26.51 -12.58 11.51
N GLY A 148 -25.32 -13.18 11.48
CA GLY A 148 -25.14 -14.63 11.32
C GLY A 148 -25.01 -15.11 9.86
N GLN A 149 -25.14 -14.23 8.87
CA GLN A 149 -24.85 -14.57 7.48
C GLN A 149 -23.35 -14.44 7.17
N SER A 150 -22.85 -15.31 6.30
CA SER A 150 -21.49 -15.24 5.76
C SER A 150 -21.43 -14.30 4.56
N ILE A 151 -20.28 -13.66 4.36
CA ILE A 151 -20.02 -12.85 3.16
C ILE A 151 -20.21 -13.70 1.89
N PRO A 152 -21.00 -13.25 0.89
CA PRO A 152 -21.30 -14.00 -0.33
C PRO A 152 -20.12 -14.01 -1.32
N TRP A 153 -18.97 -14.56 -0.91
CA TRP A 153 -17.73 -14.55 -1.69
C TRP A 153 -17.86 -15.13 -3.11
N ALA A 154 -18.78 -16.09 -3.30
CA ALA A 154 -19.02 -16.69 -4.61
C ALA A 154 -19.43 -15.67 -5.68
N ALA A 155 -20.22 -14.66 -5.30
CA ALA A 155 -20.65 -13.60 -6.22
C ALA A 155 -19.51 -12.62 -6.58
N TRP A 156 -18.51 -12.51 -5.70
CA TRP A 156 -17.44 -11.51 -5.82
C TRP A 156 -16.14 -12.08 -6.40
N ILE A 157 -15.87 -13.37 -6.22
CA ILE A 157 -14.55 -13.93 -6.53
C ILE A 157 -14.20 -13.85 -8.02
N GLU A 158 -15.17 -14.09 -8.91
CA GLU A 158 -14.99 -14.00 -10.36
C GLU A 158 -14.64 -12.57 -10.80
N PRO A 159 -15.48 -11.54 -10.56
CA PRO A 159 -15.15 -10.18 -10.98
C PRO A 159 -13.87 -9.66 -10.32
N LEU A 160 -13.66 -9.94 -9.03
CA LEU A 160 -12.45 -9.51 -8.33
C LEU A 160 -11.19 -10.18 -8.91
N SER A 161 -11.27 -11.41 -9.40
CA SER A 161 -10.13 -12.09 -10.02
C SER A 161 -9.72 -11.44 -11.34
N HIS A 162 -10.68 -11.02 -12.17
CA HIS A 162 -10.43 -10.32 -13.43
C HIS A 162 -9.79 -8.95 -13.19
N TRP A 163 -10.34 -8.19 -12.24
CA TRP A 163 -9.77 -6.90 -11.85
C TRP A 163 -8.37 -7.06 -11.24
N PHE A 164 -8.17 -8.05 -10.38
CA PHE A 164 -6.86 -8.35 -9.82
C PHE A 164 -5.83 -8.64 -10.92
N ALA A 165 -6.16 -9.50 -11.89
CA ALA A 165 -5.27 -9.82 -13.01
C ALA A 165 -4.95 -8.58 -13.86
N PHE A 166 -5.96 -7.76 -14.18
CA PHE A 166 -5.77 -6.50 -14.90
C PHE A 166 -4.78 -5.59 -14.16
N PHE A 167 -4.99 -5.39 -12.87
CA PHE A 167 -4.17 -4.50 -12.06
C PHE A 167 -2.76 -5.03 -11.79
N LEU A 168 -2.60 -6.35 -11.72
CA LEU A 168 -1.28 -6.97 -11.67
C LEU A 168 -0.48 -6.68 -12.95
N CYS A 169 -1.11 -6.86 -14.11
CA CYS A 169 -0.51 -6.52 -15.40
C CYS A 169 -0.21 -5.02 -15.52
N LEU A 170 -1.14 -4.16 -15.09
CA LEU A 170 -0.95 -2.71 -15.09
C LEU A 170 0.22 -2.30 -14.20
N SER A 171 0.31 -2.86 -12.98
CA SER A 171 1.40 -2.58 -12.04
C SER A 171 2.74 -3.04 -12.60
N PHE A 172 2.79 -4.21 -13.24
CA PHE A 172 3.99 -4.71 -13.90
C PHE A 172 4.42 -3.80 -15.05
N MET A 173 3.48 -3.36 -15.90
CA MET A 173 3.74 -2.41 -16.97
C MET A 173 4.29 -1.08 -16.42
N MET A 174 3.70 -0.56 -15.36
CA MET A 174 4.16 0.67 -14.70
C MET A 174 5.58 0.52 -14.15
N ILE A 175 5.93 -0.62 -13.55
CA ILE A 175 7.31 -0.91 -13.12
C ILE A 175 8.27 -0.97 -14.31
N CYS A 176 7.88 -1.64 -15.40
CA CYS A 176 8.68 -1.67 -16.63
C CYS A 176 8.91 -0.26 -17.20
N MET A 177 7.86 0.56 -17.25
CA MET A 177 7.97 1.95 -17.71
C MET A 177 8.85 2.78 -16.78
N ALA A 178 8.70 2.62 -15.46
CA ALA A 178 9.54 3.31 -14.47
C ALA A 178 11.02 2.95 -14.63
N THR A 179 11.36 1.69 -14.89
CA THR A 179 12.77 1.27 -15.09
C THR A 179 13.38 1.85 -16.36
N ILE A 180 12.60 1.92 -17.46
CA ILE A 180 13.04 2.55 -18.72
C ILE A 180 13.26 4.06 -18.52
N LEU A 181 12.28 4.75 -17.92
CA LEU A 181 12.31 6.21 -17.75
C LEU A 181 13.27 6.66 -16.64
N HIS A 182 13.57 5.80 -15.66
CA HIS A 182 14.45 6.13 -14.53
C HIS A 182 15.81 6.67 -15.00
N ARG A 183 16.40 6.09 -16.05
CA ARG A 183 17.70 6.57 -16.58
C ARG A 183 17.56 7.97 -17.16
N GLN A 184 16.49 8.24 -17.89
CA GLN A 184 16.22 9.53 -18.50
C GLN A 184 16.02 10.61 -17.42
N TRP A 185 15.13 10.36 -16.47
CA TRP A 185 14.82 11.30 -15.39
C TRP A 185 16.00 11.54 -14.46
N SER A 186 16.73 10.49 -14.07
CA SER A 186 17.82 10.62 -13.12
C SER A 186 19.07 11.27 -13.72
N VAL A 187 19.46 10.92 -14.95
CA VAL A 187 20.76 11.33 -15.52
C VAL A 187 20.63 12.57 -16.38
N HIS A 188 19.66 12.61 -17.30
CA HIS A 188 19.52 13.70 -18.26
C HIS A 188 18.71 14.86 -17.71
N GLU A 189 17.61 14.57 -17.01
CA GLU A 189 16.71 15.61 -16.47
C GLU A 189 17.01 15.96 -15.01
N ARG A 190 17.87 15.18 -14.34
CA ARG A 190 18.27 15.37 -12.93
C ARG A 190 17.08 15.61 -12.02
N LEU A 191 16.01 14.84 -12.25
CA LEU A 191 14.79 14.92 -11.48
C LEU A 191 15.12 14.71 -10.00
N SER A 192 14.76 15.68 -9.17
CA SER A 192 14.91 15.55 -7.73
C SER A 192 13.84 14.60 -7.21
N TYR A 193 14.22 13.70 -6.30
CA TYR A 193 13.31 12.75 -5.64
C TYR A 193 13.07 13.16 -4.18
N PRO A 194 12.34 14.26 -3.91
CA PRO A 194 12.17 14.77 -2.54
C PRO A 194 11.50 13.75 -1.62
N MET A 195 10.61 12.92 -2.15
CA MET A 195 9.85 11.92 -1.40
C MET A 195 10.72 10.77 -0.86
N THR A 196 11.95 10.60 -1.38
CA THR A 196 12.89 9.58 -0.87
C THR A 196 13.86 10.15 0.16
N GLN A 197 13.98 11.48 0.28
CA GLN A 197 14.99 12.11 1.15
C GLN A 197 14.78 11.78 2.63
N LEU A 198 13.56 11.91 3.13
CA LEU A 198 13.27 11.64 4.54
C LEU A 198 13.49 10.15 4.90
N PRO A 199 12.96 9.16 4.15
CA PRO A 199 13.28 7.74 4.38
C PRO A 199 14.78 7.43 4.30
N LEU A 200 15.51 8.07 3.38
CA LEU A 200 16.95 7.90 3.27
C LEU A 200 17.67 8.44 4.51
N GLN A 201 17.28 9.61 5.03
CA GLN A 201 17.84 10.17 6.27
C GLN A 201 17.55 9.29 7.49
N MET A 202 16.39 8.63 7.54
CA MET A 202 16.04 7.69 8.63
C MET A 202 16.90 6.43 8.67
N ILE A 203 17.65 6.11 7.60
CA ILE A 203 18.50 4.91 7.52
C ILE A 203 19.98 5.22 7.26
N GLU A 204 20.31 6.46 6.93
CA GLU A 204 21.68 6.90 6.66
C GLU A 204 22.55 6.79 7.91
N GLY A 205 23.81 6.35 7.75
CA GLY A 205 24.76 6.19 8.85
C GLY A 205 24.36 5.15 9.91
N THR A 206 23.29 4.37 9.67
CA THR A 206 22.73 3.44 10.65
C THR A 206 23.48 2.11 10.63
N SER A 207 24.02 1.70 11.78
CA SER A 207 24.45 0.31 11.99
C SER A 207 23.24 -0.56 12.36
N PRO A 208 23.20 -1.84 11.97
CA PRO A 208 22.09 -2.73 12.33
C PRO A 208 21.80 -2.70 13.84
N GLY A 209 20.55 -2.36 14.19
CA GLY A 209 20.08 -2.36 15.58
C GLY A 209 20.40 -1.09 16.36
N ARG A 210 20.88 -0.04 15.69
CA ARG A 210 21.10 1.27 16.29
C ARG A 210 20.16 2.31 15.69
N VAL A 211 19.93 3.37 16.46
CA VAL A 211 19.17 4.54 16.02
C VAL A 211 20.01 5.32 15.01
N ALA A 212 19.38 5.77 13.92
CA ALA A 212 20.01 6.63 12.92
C ALA A 212 20.41 7.99 13.52
N PRO A 213 21.52 8.62 13.08
CA PRO A 213 21.91 9.96 13.52
C PRO A 213 20.80 11.01 13.35
N PHE A 214 19.95 10.85 12.34
CA PHE A 214 18.78 11.69 12.09
C PHE A 214 17.90 11.83 13.35
N PHE A 215 17.57 10.73 14.02
CA PHE A 215 16.73 10.72 15.22
C PHE A 215 17.44 11.24 16.48
N LEU A 216 18.76 11.41 16.45
CA LEU A 216 19.52 12.01 17.56
C LEU A 216 19.59 13.54 17.43
N ASN A 217 19.16 14.11 16.30
CA ASN A 217 19.21 15.54 16.05
C ASN A 217 18.09 16.28 16.80
N LYS A 218 18.47 17.12 17.76
CA LYS A 218 17.52 17.92 18.56
C LYS A 218 16.73 18.95 17.72
N LEU A 219 17.34 19.51 16.67
CA LEU A 219 16.67 20.46 15.77
C LEU A 219 15.53 19.77 14.99
N MET A 220 15.72 18.51 14.60
CA MET A 220 14.68 17.72 13.94
C MET A 220 13.46 17.56 14.86
N TRP A 221 13.68 17.18 16.13
CA TRP A 221 12.59 17.04 17.10
C TRP A 221 11.90 18.37 17.44
N LEU A 222 12.66 19.46 17.51
CA LEU A 222 12.09 20.80 17.68
C LEU A 222 11.18 21.15 16.49
N GLY A 223 11.63 20.90 15.26
CA GLY A 223 10.80 21.06 14.06
C GLY A 223 9.58 20.13 14.01
N PHE A 224 9.70 18.90 14.52
CA PHE A 224 8.57 17.97 14.62
C PHE A 224 7.52 18.41 15.65
N ALA A 225 7.93 19.11 16.72
CA ALA A 225 7.03 19.51 17.80
C ALA A 225 6.23 20.80 17.53
N VAL A 226 6.71 21.67 16.64
CA VAL A 226 6.09 22.99 16.34
C VAL A 226 4.72 22.94 15.64
N PRO A 227 4.44 22.01 14.70
CA PRO A 227 3.17 21.99 13.96
C PRO A 227 1.94 21.51 14.76
N PHE A 228 2.14 20.99 15.97
CA PHE A 228 1.10 20.45 16.85
C PHE A 228 0.82 21.43 18.00
#